data_AF-A0A9X0A227-F1
#
_entry.id   AF-A0A9X0A227-F1
#
_cell.length_a   1.000
_cell.length_b   1.000
_cell.length_c   1.000
_cell.angle_alpha   90.00
_cell.angle_beta   90.00
_cell.angle_gamma   90.00
#
_symmetry.space_group_name_H-M   'P 1'
#
loop_
_entity.id
_entity.type
_entity.pdbx_description
1 polymer ?
#
loop_
_entity_poly.entity_id
_entity_poly.type
_entity_poly.pdbx_seq_one_letter_code
_entity_poly.pdbx_strand_id
1 'polypeptide(L)'
;MYIFPAASQTQFLGSAPPKTTTNEKVLQWKKEDVAKWLQDIGFAVGDNNVRGKLDGPLLHMLNELRRESPEFFYNSVKTDLGFPTVIEVLQFTRELKELLG
;
A
#
# COMPACT_ATOMS: atom_id res chain seq x y z
N MET A 1 -8.47 59.81 6.52
CA MET A 1 -9.59 58.88 6.73
C MET A 1 -10.25 58.67 5.37
N TYR A 2 -9.95 57.56 4.71
CA TYR A 2 -10.53 57.20 3.41
C TYR A 2 -10.91 55.73 3.48
N ILE A 3 -12.20 55.48 3.37
CA ILE A 3 -12.84 54.17 3.31
C ILE A 3 -13.07 53.86 1.84
N PHE A 4 -12.63 52.70 1.37
CA PHE A 4 -13.04 52.14 0.08
C PHE A 4 -13.51 50.69 0.27
N PRO A 5 -14.51 50.25 -0.52
CA PRO A 5 -15.41 49.15 -0.19
C PRO A 5 -14.92 47.77 -0.65
N ALA A 6 -15.57 46.75 -0.10
CA ALA A 6 -15.37 45.32 -0.36
C ALA A 6 -15.43 44.97 -1.85
N ALA A 7 -14.36 44.36 -2.34
CA ALA A 7 -14.37 43.52 -3.54
C ALA A 7 -14.23 42.06 -3.08
N SER A 8 -15.30 41.29 -3.27
CA SER A 8 -15.38 39.85 -3.01
C SER A 8 -14.27 39.14 -3.78
N GLN A 9 -13.22 38.75 -3.08
CA GLN A 9 -12.17 37.92 -3.64
C GLN A 9 -12.68 36.46 -3.55
N THR A 10 -13.21 35.99 -4.67
CA THR A 10 -13.52 34.59 -4.95
C THR A 10 -12.35 33.74 -4.47
N GLN A 11 -12.54 33.07 -3.34
CA GLN A 11 -11.63 32.03 -2.89
C GLN A 11 -11.70 30.94 -3.96
N PHE A 12 -10.68 30.89 -4.80
CA PHE A 12 -10.39 29.71 -5.59
C PHE A 12 -10.26 28.58 -4.58
N LEU A 13 -11.29 27.72 -4.54
CA LEU A 13 -11.20 26.38 -4.00
C LEU A 13 -10.05 25.73 -4.75
N GLY A 14 -8.85 25.86 -4.19
CA GLY A 14 -7.82 24.86 -4.35
C GLY A 14 -8.39 23.58 -3.76
N SER A 15 -9.22 22.88 -4.54
CA SER A 15 -9.33 21.46 -4.40
C SER A 15 -7.92 20.93 -4.68
N ALA A 16 -7.14 20.82 -3.62
CA ALA A 16 -6.14 19.78 -3.57
C ALA A 16 -6.84 18.53 -4.14
N PRO A 17 -6.26 17.85 -5.15
CA PRO A 17 -6.85 16.62 -5.63
C PRO A 17 -7.09 15.76 -4.39
N PRO A 18 -8.29 15.17 -4.22
CA PRO A 18 -8.54 14.35 -3.07
C PRO A 18 -7.40 13.33 -3.07
N LYS A 19 -6.53 13.41 -2.07
CA LYS A 19 -5.71 12.29 -1.66
C LYS A 19 -6.69 11.30 -1.03
N THR A 20 -7.68 10.85 -1.81
CA THR A 20 -8.41 9.64 -1.54
C THR A 20 -7.41 8.51 -1.79
N THR A 21 -6.54 8.39 -0.79
CA THR A 21 -6.26 7.15 -0.09
C THR A 21 -5.85 6.03 -1.03
N THR A 22 -4.54 5.98 -1.34
CA THR A 22 -3.92 4.80 -1.96
C THR A 22 -4.39 3.51 -1.28
N ASN A 23 -4.56 3.53 0.05
CA ASN A 23 -5.17 2.44 0.83
C ASN A 23 -6.59 2.03 0.39
N GLU A 24 -7.51 2.98 0.18
CA GLU A 24 -8.88 2.65 -0.24
C GLU A 24 -8.90 2.04 -1.64
N LYS A 25 -7.96 2.43 -2.50
CA LYS A 25 -7.77 1.79 -3.81
C LYS A 25 -7.19 0.38 -3.67
N VAL A 26 -6.23 0.18 -2.78
CA VAL A 26 -5.61 -1.14 -2.56
C VAL A 26 -6.60 -2.12 -1.95
N LEU A 27 -7.51 -1.69 -1.06
CA LEU A 27 -8.56 -2.57 -0.53
C LEU A 27 -9.49 -3.14 -1.61
N GLN A 28 -9.59 -2.51 -2.78
CA GLN A 28 -10.37 -3.00 -3.92
C GLN A 28 -9.56 -3.89 -4.88
N TRP A 29 -8.26 -4.08 -4.63
CA TRP A 29 -7.40 -4.90 -5.48
C TRP A 29 -7.81 -6.35 -5.42
N LYS A 30 -7.92 -6.93 -6.61
CA LYS A 30 -8.10 -8.37 -6.78
C LYS A 30 -6.74 -9.07 -6.81
N LYS A 31 -6.78 -10.39 -6.86
CA LYS A 31 -5.57 -11.23 -6.91
C LYS A 31 -4.68 -10.90 -8.09
N GLU A 32 -5.27 -10.54 -9.23
CA GLU A 32 -4.55 -10.19 -10.45
C GLU A 32 -3.81 -8.85 -10.29
N ASP A 33 -4.43 -7.87 -9.61
CA ASP A 33 -3.80 -6.58 -9.33
C ASP A 33 -2.62 -6.76 -8.37
N VAL A 34 -2.78 -7.58 -7.32
CA VAL A 34 -1.70 -7.92 -6.39
C VAL A 34 -0.59 -8.70 -7.08
N ALA A 35 -0.93 -9.66 -7.93
CA ALA A 35 0.04 -10.44 -8.69
C ALA A 35 0.88 -9.54 -9.61
N LYS A 36 0.24 -8.57 -10.27
CA LYS A 36 0.91 -7.59 -11.10
C LYS A 36 1.82 -6.68 -10.27
N TRP A 37 1.34 -6.17 -9.14
CA TRP A 37 2.16 -5.36 -8.23
C TRP A 37 3.38 -6.13 -7.73
N LEU A 38 3.20 -7.38 -7.29
CA LEU A 38 4.29 -8.26 -6.87
C LEU A 38 5.33 -8.43 -7.99
N GLN A 39 4.88 -8.62 -9.24
CA GLN A 39 5.77 -8.68 -10.40
C GLN A 39 6.50 -7.35 -10.65
N ASP A 40 5.82 -6.21 -10.53
CA ASP A 40 6.39 -4.87 -10.73
C ASP A 40 7.50 -4.55 -9.71
N ILE A 41 7.40 -5.07 -8.48
CA ILE A 41 8.43 -4.92 -7.45
C ILE A 41 9.52 -6.01 -7.46
N GLY A 42 9.48 -6.90 -8.47
CA GLY A 42 10.49 -7.94 -8.69
C GLY A 42 10.22 -9.29 -8.03
N PHE A 43 9.03 -9.49 -7.44
CA PHE A 43 8.61 -10.74 -6.80
C PHE A 43 7.58 -11.47 -7.65
N ALA A 44 8.01 -12.21 -8.65
CA ALA A 44 7.09 -13.01 -9.46
C ALA A 44 6.23 -13.95 -8.59
N VAL A 45 4.93 -14.02 -8.89
CA VAL A 45 4.00 -14.93 -8.18
C VAL A 45 4.43 -16.39 -8.36
N GLY A 46 4.93 -16.74 -9.55
CA GLY A 46 5.57 -18.03 -9.84
C GLY A 46 4.76 -19.22 -9.34
N ASP A 47 5.45 -20.24 -8.81
CA ASP A 47 4.87 -21.45 -8.21
C ASP A 47 4.36 -21.24 -6.77
N ASN A 48 4.49 -20.04 -6.19
CA ASN A 48 4.09 -19.81 -4.82
C ASN A 48 2.56 -19.58 -4.74
N ASN A 49 1.86 -20.65 -4.36
CA ASN A 49 0.41 -20.68 -4.18
C ASN A 49 -0.12 -19.64 -3.16
N VAL A 50 0.70 -19.23 -2.18
CA VAL A 50 0.29 -18.21 -1.20
C VAL A 50 0.28 -16.83 -1.84
N ARG A 51 1.33 -16.48 -2.62
CA ARG A 51 1.39 -15.21 -3.37
C ARG A 51 0.19 -15.05 -4.30
N GLY A 52 -0.22 -16.12 -4.99
CA GLY A 52 -1.38 -16.10 -5.88
C GLY A 52 -2.74 -15.97 -5.19
N LYS A 53 -2.79 -16.09 -3.85
CA LYS A 53 -4.01 -15.92 -3.06
C LYS A 53 -4.16 -14.53 -2.46
N LEU A 54 -3.10 -13.73 -2.44
CA LEU A 54 -3.14 -12.38 -1.89
C LEU A 54 -4.07 -11.49 -2.71
N ASP A 55 -4.97 -10.79 -2.02
CA ASP A 55 -5.78 -9.70 -2.54
C ASP A 55 -5.53 -8.44 -1.71
N GLY A 56 -6.17 -7.34 -2.09
CA GLY A 56 -6.06 -6.05 -1.41
C GLY A 56 -6.29 -6.10 0.11
N PRO A 57 -7.42 -6.68 0.58
CA PRO A 57 -7.69 -6.85 2.01
C PRO A 57 -6.62 -7.66 2.74
N LEU A 58 -6.13 -8.75 2.15
CA LEU A 58 -5.06 -9.54 2.76
C LEU A 58 -3.73 -8.78 2.86
N LEU A 59 -3.37 -7.97 1.85
CA LEU A 59 -2.19 -7.09 1.94
C LEU A 59 -2.33 -6.05 3.06
N HIS A 60 -3.51 -5.46 3.20
CA HIS A 60 -3.77 -4.52 4.29
C HIS A 60 -3.63 -5.19 5.66
N MET A 61 -4.23 -6.38 5.84
CA MET A 61 -4.11 -7.13 7.08
C MET A 61 -2.67 -7.57 7.37
N LEU A 62 -1.92 -7.95 6.33
CA LEU A 62 -0.50 -8.25 6.44
C LEU A 62 0.31 -7.02 6.88
N ASN A 63 -0.02 -5.82 6.41
CA ASN A 63 0.63 -4.60 6.87
C ASN A 63 0.32 -4.27 8.34
N GLU A 64 -0.92 -4.48 8.79
CA GLU A 64 -1.29 -4.29 10.20
C GLU A 64 -0.59 -5.32 11.11
N LEU A 65 -0.44 -6.57 10.66
CA LEU A 65 0.30 -7.60 11.40
C LEU A 65 1.74 -7.19 11.72
N ARG A 66 2.37 -6.35 10.88
CA ARG A 66 3.71 -5.83 11.18
C ARG A 66 3.75 -5.03 12.49
N ARG A 67 2.65 -4.39 12.87
CA ARG A 67 2.52 -3.61 14.12
C ARG A 67 2.03 -4.46 15.27
N GLU A 68 1.08 -5.36 15.02
CA GLU A 68 0.46 -6.20 16.04
C GLU A 68 1.33 -7.39 16.46
N SER A 69 1.98 -8.04 15.50
CA SER A 69 2.85 -9.20 15.71
C SER A 69 4.00 -9.22 14.68
N PRO A 70 5.07 -8.45 14.93
CA PRO A 70 6.18 -8.30 13.99
C PRO A 70 6.86 -9.64 13.66
N GLU A 71 7.02 -10.51 14.67
CA GLU A 71 7.66 -11.81 14.52
C GLU A 71 6.86 -12.72 13.59
N PHE A 72 5.53 -12.75 13.74
CA PHE A 72 4.65 -13.51 12.87
C PHE A 72 4.63 -12.97 11.44
N PHE A 73 4.65 -11.65 11.28
CA PHE A 73 4.78 -11.00 9.97
C PHE A 73 6.08 -11.43 9.28
N TYR A 74 7.24 -11.25 9.92
CA TYR A 74 8.52 -11.57 9.29
C TYR A 74 8.69 -13.07 9.04
N ASN A 75 8.14 -13.93 9.91
CA ASN A 75 8.11 -15.36 9.64
C ASN A 75 7.27 -15.67 8.40
N SER A 76 6.02 -15.18 8.34
CA SER A 76 5.12 -15.39 7.20
C SER A 76 5.69 -14.89 5.87
N VAL A 77 6.37 -13.74 5.89
CA VAL A 77 7.06 -13.18 4.71
C VAL A 77 8.18 -14.11 4.24
N LYS A 78 8.95 -14.71 5.17
CA LYS A 78 10.01 -15.65 4.82
C LYS A 78 9.49 -17.01 4.36
N THR A 79 8.54 -17.57 5.09
CA THR A 79 8.09 -18.96 4.91
C THR A 79 6.97 -19.07 3.89
N ASP A 80 5.86 -18.39 4.11
CA ASP A 80 4.63 -18.57 3.34
C ASP A 80 4.71 -17.82 2.02
N LEU A 81 5.16 -16.56 2.06
CA LEU A 81 5.43 -15.77 0.87
C LEU A 81 6.76 -16.17 0.21
N GLY A 82 7.58 -17.00 0.83
CA GLY A 82 8.78 -17.56 0.23
C GLY A 82 9.83 -16.50 -0.14
N PHE A 83 10.05 -15.50 0.71
CA PHE A 83 11.14 -14.52 0.60
C PHE A 83 12.28 -14.92 1.56
N PRO A 84 13.13 -15.91 1.19
CA PRO A 84 14.03 -16.56 2.14
C PRO A 84 15.13 -15.65 2.67
N THR A 85 15.54 -14.62 1.92
CA THR A 85 16.61 -13.74 2.34
C THR A 85 16.10 -12.52 3.09
N VAL A 86 16.92 -11.99 4.00
CA VAL A 86 16.61 -10.75 4.71
C VAL A 86 16.45 -9.56 3.75
N ILE A 87 17.17 -9.56 2.62
CA ILE A 87 17.09 -8.49 1.61
C ILE A 87 15.69 -8.47 0.98
N GLU A 88 15.18 -9.63 0.57
CA GLU A 88 13.85 -9.74 -0.02
C GLU A 88 12.75 -9.36 0.98
N VAL A 89 12.87 -9.80 2.23
CA VAL A 89 11.95 -9.43 3.32
C VAL A 89 11.91 -7.91 3.50
N LEU A 90 13.07 -7.26 3.53
CA LEU A 90 13.16 -5.81 3.72
C LEU A 90 12.62 -5.05 2.51
N GLN A 91 12.92 -5.49 1.29
CA GLN A 91 12.39 -4.92 0.06
C GLN A 91 10.86 -5.04 0.01
N PHE A 92 10.31 -6.23 0.22
CA PHE A 92 8.87 -6.43 0.28
C PHE A 92 8.21 -5.55 1.35
N THR A 93 8.77 -5.51 2.55
CA THR A 93 8.24 -4.70 3.66
C THR A 93 8.25 -3.20 3.34
N ARG A 94 9.27 -2.73 2.63
CA ARG A 94 9.35 -1.34 2.17
C ARG A 94 8.26 -1.04 1.15
N GLU A 95 8.16 -1.84 0.10
CA GLU A 95 7.18 -1.66 -0.97
C GLU A 95 5.75 -1.76 -0.44
N LEU A 96 5.48 -2.69 0.48
CA LEU A 96 4.19 -2.82 1.16
C LEU A 96 3.83 -1.55 1.96
N LYS A 97 4.81 -0.95 2.64
CA LYS A 97 4.62 0.32 3.36
C LYS A 97 4.36 1.47 2.38
N GLU A 98 5.09 1.55 1.28
CA GLU A 98 4.88 2.59 0.27
C GLU A 98 3.51 2.45 -0.41
N LEU A 99 3.03 1.21 -0.58
CA LEU A 99 1.71 0.91 -1.12
C LEU A 99 0.57 1.35 -0.17
N LEU A 100 0.74 1.14 1.14
CA LEU A 100 -0.30 1.30 2.16
C LEU A 100 -0.11 2.50 3.10
N GLY A 101 0.89 3.37 2.88
CA GLY A 101 1.08 4.64 3.61
C GLY A 101 1.65 4.49 5.03
#